data_AF-A0AAN0LXX9-F1
#
_entry.id   AF-A0AAN0LXX9-F1
#
_cell.length_a   1.000
_cell.length_b   1.000
_cell.length_c   1.000
_cell.angle_alpha   90.00
_cell.angle_beta   90.00
_cell.angle_gamma   90.00
#
_symmetry.space_group_name_H-M   'P 1'
#
loop_
_entity.id
_entity.type
_entity.pdbx_description
1 polymer ?
#
loop_
_entity_poly.entity_id
_entity_poly.type
_entity_poly.pdbx_seq_one_letter_code
_entity_poly.pdbx_strand_id
1 'polypeptide(L)'
;MGRIMYLTILGLFTIALYCYIYMSVADISQYGKFRKHAYVFLAISMATQSIIFIISHSYGLEMFETFWPILAVMWLTFYFTVDLPIYVVSFATVSHVFYLFTMRAFAVTVLSIVTQVPLYRINASDNFYLLVFLVSTVMSITLLLFESKYYRSGKRMRQLINNHTQLNFVTIVKFSPASYLMFITYGTRFSAKESRNTLAYCVGSMMVVWMARLTLNHSVRISEMLEYEKQTMYFNNNLIRK
;
A
#
# COMPACT_ATOMS: atom_id res chain seq x y z
N MET A 1 -15.84 -27.85 -0.33
CA MET A 1 -14.43 -27.56 -0.64
C MET A 1 -13.57 -28.43 0.27
N GLY A 2 -12.73 -29.33 -0.26
CA GLY A 2 -11.98 -30.27 0.58
C GLY A 2 -10.96 -29.55 1.47
N ARG A 3 -10.73 -30.05 2.69
CA ARG A 3 -9.71 -29.54 3.64
C ARG A 3 -8.35 -29.28 2.99
N ILE A 4 -7.98 -30.12 2.03
CA ILE A 4 -6.74 -30.02 1.25
C ILE A 4 -6.69 -28.72 0.43
N MET A 5 -7.80 -28.36 -0.24
CA MET A 5 -7.85 -27.16 -1.08
C MET A 5 -7.77 -25.87 -0.27
N TYR A 6 -8.38 -25.85 0.92
CA TYR A 6 -8.27 -24.75 1.86
C TYR A 6 -6.82 -24.56 2.34
N LEU A 7 -6.17 -25.66 2.76
CA LEU A 7 -4.77 -25.63 3.20
C LEU A 7 -3.81 -25.18 2.09
N THR A 8 -4.04 -25.60 0.84
CA THR A 8 -3.22 -25.15 -0.29
C THR A 8 -3.36 -23.65 -0.56
N ILE A 9 -4.59 -23.12 -0.49
CA ILE A 9 -4.82 -21.68 -0.71
C ILE A 9 -4.22 -20.87 0.44
N LEU A 10 -4.35 -21.35 1.68
CA LEU A 10 -3.74 -20.71 2.85
C LEU A 10 -2.21 -20.70 2.74
N GLY A 11 -1.60 -21.81 2.32
CA GLY A 11 -0.16 -21.89 2.06
C GLY A 11 0.28 -20.90 0.98
N LEU A 12 -0.39 -20.88 -0.17
CA LEU A 12 -0.11 -19.91 -1.24
C LEU A 12 -0.26 -18.46 -0.77
N PHE A 13 -1.28 -18.18 0.04
CA PHE A 13 -1.50 -16.88 0.64
C PHE A 13 -0.32 -16.45 1.53
N THR A 14 0.13 -17.32 2.44
CA THR A 14 1.26 -16.98 3.32
C THR A 14 2.54 -16.70 2.53
N ILE A 15 2.79 -17.45 1.45
CA ILE A 15 3.93 -17.23 0.55
C ILE A 15 3.78 -15.89 -0.22
N ALA A 16 2.59 -15.59 -0.74
CA ALA A 16 2.36 -14.33 -1.45
C ALA A 16 2.56 -13.12 -0.53
N LEU A 17 2.03 -13.18 0.69
CA LEU A 17 2.20 -12.14 1.71
C LEU A 17 3.66 -11.99 2.12
N TYR A 18 4.38 -13.11 2.28
CA TYR A 18 5.82 -13.12 2.53
C TYR A 18 6.57 -12.36 1.44
N CYS A 19 6.35 -12.71 0.18
CA CYS A 19 6.98 -12.06 -0.97
C CYS A 19 6.66 -10.56 -0.97
N TYR A 20 5.40 -10.19 -0.70
CA TYR A 20 4.95 -8.80 -0.65
C TYR A 20 5.69 -7.98 0.42
N ILE A 21 5.78 -8.49 1.66
CA ILE A 21 6.49 -7.81 2.75
C ILE A 21 7.98 -7.71 2.45
N TYR A 22 8.58 -8.80 1.97
CA TYR A 22 10.00 -8.82 1.61
C TYR A 22 10.33 -7.79 0.53
N MET A 23 9.56 -7.74 -0.56
CA MET A 23 9.77 -6.75 -1.63
C MET A 23 9.55 -5.32 -1.14
N SER A 24 8.57 -5.11 -0.27
CA SER A 24 8.33 -3.79 0.32
C SER A 24 9.52 -3.30 1.14
N VAL A 25 10.14 -4.20 1.92
CA VAL A 25 11.36 -3.91 2.69
C VAL A 25 12.58 -3.76 1.78
N ALA A 26 12.70 -4.59 0.74
CA ALA A 26 13.77 -4.47 -0.24
C ALA A 26 13.73 -3.10 -0.94
N ASP A 27 12.53 -2.62 -1.32
CA ASP A 27 12.35 -1.33 -1.97
C ASP A 27 12.73 -0.16 -1.03
N ILE A 28 12.30 -0.18 0.24
CA ILE A 28 12.66 0.88 1.19
C ILE A 28 14.16 0.85 1.57
N SER A 29 14.78 -0.34 1.57
CA SER A 29 16.21 -0.50 1.87
C SER A 29 17.13 0.19 0.87
N GLN A 30 16.63 0.58 -0.30
CA GLN A 30 17.41 1.38 -1.26
C GLN A 30 17.74 2.79 -0.74
N TYR A 31 17.02 3.27 0.28
CA TYR A 31 17.14 4.61 0.84
C TYR A 31 17.85 4.65 2.20
N GLY A 32 18.12 3.50 2.83
CA GLY A 32 18.71 3.40 4.17
C GLY A 32 19.53 2.13 4.36
N LYS A 33 20.12 1.93 5.53
CA LYS A 33 20.88 0.71 5.86
C LYS A 33 20.02 -0.25 6.67
N PHE A 34 20.22 -1.56 6.48
CA PHE A 34 19.60 -2.56 7.35
C PHE A 34 20.15 -2.46 8.76
N ARG A 35 19.25 -2.55 9.76
CA ARG A 35 19.63 -2.67 11.17
C ARG A 35 20.14 -4.08 11.46
N LYS A 36 20.94 -4.24 12.51
CA LYS A 36 21.59 -5.52 12.90
C LYS A 36 20.62 -6.72 13.00
N HIS A 37 19.40 -6.49 13.47
CA HIS A 37 18.37 -7.52 13.66
C HIS A 37 17.22 -7.45 12.64
N ALA A 38 17.46 -6.80 11.50
CA ALA A 38 16.46 -6.58 10.44
C ALA A 38 15.70 -7.85 10.04
N TYR A 39 16.41 -8.94 9.78
CA TYR A 39 15.80 -10.21 9.36
C TYR A 39 14.90 -10.84 10.42
N VAL A 40 15.20 -10.63 11.71
CA VAL A 40 14.38 -11.13 12.81
C VAL A 40 13.06 -10.37 12.87
N PHE A 41 13.11 -9.03 12.79
CA PHE A 41 11.91 -8.20 12.75
C PHE A 41 11.05 -8.46 11.52
N LEU A 42 11.69 -8.72 10.37
CA LEU A 42 11.01 -9.13 9.14
C LEU A 42 10.25 -10.44 9.32
N ALA A 43 10.89 -11.47 9.90
CA ALA A 43 10.24 -12.75 10.17
C ALA A 43 9.07 -12.63 11.17
N ILE A 44 9.24 -11.86 12.24
CA ILE A 44 8.17 -11.58 13.21
C ILE A 44 7.00 -10.87 12.52
N SER A 45 7.29 -9.86 11.68
CA SER A 45 6.28 -9.14 10.91
C SER A 45 5.47 -10.06 10.01
N MET A 46 6.13 -10.95 9.28
CA MET A 46 5.49 -11.91 8.39
C MET A 46 4.51 -12.80 9.15
N ALA A 47 4.94 -13.38 10.27
CA ALA A 47 4.07 -14.20 11.12
C ALA A 47 2.89 -13.39 11.67
N THR A 48 3.16 -12.17 12.15
CA THR A 48 2.14 -11.31 12.77
C THR A 48 1.08 -10.88 11.75
N GLN A 49 1.49 -10.49 10.54
CA GLN A 49 0.58 -10.13 9.45
C GLN A 49 -0.30 -11.33 9.05
N SER A 50 0.27 -12.53 8.91
CA SER A 50 -0.53 -13.74 8.62
C SER A 50 -1.55 -14.03 9.72
N ILE A 51 -1.17 -13.86 11.00
CA ILE A 51 -2.08 -14.04 12.14
C ILE A 51 -3.21 -13.00 12.11
N ILE A 52 -2.90 -11.73 11.85
CA ILE A 52 -3.92 -10.67 11.72
C ILE A 52 -4.94 -11.03 10.62
N PHE A 53 -4.48 -11.58 9.51
CA PHE A 53 -5.40 -12.01 8.45
C PHE A 53 -6.29 -13.18 8.85
N ILE A 54 -5.74 -14.19 9.49
CA ILE A 54 -6.51 -15.34 9.96
C ILE A 54 -7.54 -14.93 11.01
N ILE A 55 -7.12 -14.11 11.99
CA ILE A 55 -8.01 -13.58 13.04
C ILE A 55 -9.09 -12.70 12.42
N SER A 56 -8.71 -11.79 11.55
CA SER A 56 -9.69 -10.88 10.93
C SER A 56 -10.77 -11.62 10.15
N HIS A 57 -10.39 -12.66 9.42
CA HIS A 57 -11.36 -13.52 8.76
C HIS A 57 -12.23 -14.28 9.77
N SER A 58 -11.62 -14.89 10.80
CA SER A 58 -12.33 -15.71 11.79
C SER A 58 -13.37 -14.93 12.61
N TYR A 59 -13.08 -13.66 12.91
CA TYR A 59 -13.99 -12.77 13.63
C TYR A 59 -14.91 -11.95 12.71
N GLY A 60 -14.84 -12.16 11.39
CA GLY A 60 -15.62 -11.38 10.42
C GLY A 60 -15.29 -9.89 10.43
N LEU A 61 -14.06 -9.53 10.80
CA LEU A 61 -13.61 -8.14 10.87
C LEU A 61 -13.65 -7.51 9.49
N GLU A 62 -14.11 -6.28 9.47
CA GLU A 62 -14.26 -5.53 8.23
C GLU A 62 -12.93 -4.98 7.74
N MET A 63 -12.88 -4.62 6.46
CA MET A 63 -11.66 -4.13 5.81
C MET A 63 -11.06 -2.93 6.56
N PHE A 64 -11.90 -2.00 7.04
CA PHE A 64 -11.47 -0.87 7.87
C PHE A 64 -10.79 -1.31 9.18
N GLU A 65 -11.34 -2.31 9.86
CA GLU A 65 -10.82 -2.81 11.14
C GLU A 65 -9.47 -3.53 10.95
N THR A 66 -9.30 -4.22 9.81
CA THR A 66 -8.02 -4.86 9.46
C THR A 66 -6.93 -3.89 9.02
N PHE A 67 -7.31 -2.72 8.50
CA PHE A 67 -6.34 -1.76 7.97
C PHE A 67 -5.40 -1.21 9.03
N TRP A 68 -5.94 -0.76 10.16
CA TRP A 68 -5.15 -0.18 11.25
C TRP A 68 -4.07 -1.12 11.82
N PRO A 69 -4.37 -2.39 12.17
CA PRO A 69 -3.35 -3.30 12.66
C PRO A 69 -2.31 -3.63 11.60
N ILE A 70 -2.70 -3.79 10.32
CA ILE A 70 -1.75 -4.02 9.22
C ILE A 70 -0.82 -2.81 9.04
N LEU A 71 -1.37 -1.60 9.10
CA LEU A 71 -0.62 -0.35 9.04
C LEU A 71 0.38 -0.22 10.19
N ALA A 72 -0.06 -0.47 11.42
CA ALA A 72 0.77 -0.40 12.61
C ALA A 72 1.92 -1.42 12.55
N VAL A 73 1.63 -2.69 12.21
CA VAL A 73 2.66 -3.74 12.11
C VAL A 73 3.64 -3.41 10.98
N MET A 74 3.17 -2.95 9.83
CA MET A 74 4.07 -2.58 8.72
C MET A 74 4.95 -1.38 9.08
N TRP A 75 4.42 -0.40 9.82
CA TRP A 75 5.19 0.74 10.30
C TRP A 75 6.31 0.32 11.24
N LEU A 76 5.99 -0.51 12.23
CA LEU A 76 6.98 -1.07 13.16
C LEU A 76 8.02 -1.89 12.40
N THR A 77 7.59 -2.66 11.40
CA THR A 77 8.49 -3.44 10.56
C THR A 77 9.53 -2.53 9.90
N PHE A 78 9.10 -1.48 9.20
CA PHE A 78 10.04 -0.57 8.55
C PHE A 78 10.94 0.16 9.54
N TYR A 79 10.37 0.64 10.66
CA TYR A 79 11.12 1.34 11.71
C TYR A 79 12.26 0.49 12.29
N PHE A 80 11.99 -0.79 12.60
CA PHE A 80 12.97 -1.70 13.21
C PHE A 80 13.85 -2.45 12.20
N THR A 81 13.51 -2.43 10.91
CA THR A 81 14.27 -3.15 9.88
C THR A 81 15.28 -2.25 9.18
N VAL A 82 14.91 -0.99 8.89
CA VAL A 82 15.74 -0.07 8.11
C VAL A 82 16.02 1.21 8.89
N ASP A 83 17.27 1.66 8.87
CA ASP A 83 17.69 2.90 9.51
C ASP A 83 17.32 4.10 8.62
N LEU A 84 16.12 4.62 8.86
CA LEU A 84 15.52 5.75 8.16
C LEU A 84 14.79 6.66 9.14
N PRO A 85 14.69 7.96 8.82
CA PRO A 85 13.92 8.88 9.65
C PRO A 85 12.42 8.58 9.57
N ILE A 86 11.72 8.93 10.65
CA ILE A 86 10.31 8.57 10.91
C ILE A 86 9.39 8.95 9.74
N TYR A 87 9.58 10.11 9.12
CA TYR A 87 8.71 10.56 8.03
C TYR A 87 8.84 9.69 6.75
N VAL A 88 10.01 9.13 6.45
CA VAL A 88 10.21 8.20 5.32
C VAL A 88 9.55 6.86 5.62
N VAL A 89 9.70 6.39 6.86
CA VAL A 89 9.05 5.17 7.35
C VAL A 89 7.54 5.29 7.22
N SER A 90 6.96 6.42 7.65
CA SER A 90 5.52 6.68 7.52
C SER A 90 5.06 6.73 6.06
N PHE A 91 5.79 7.43 5.19
CA PHE A 91 5.49 7.48 3.75
C PHE A 91 5.50 6.09 3.10
N ALA A 92 6.52 5.29 3.40
CA ALA A 92 6.63 3.93 2.88
C ALA A 92 5.46 3.08 3.38
N THR A 93 5.22 3.08 4.69
CA THR A 93 4.09 2.35 5.31
C THR A 93 2.78 2.67 4.62
N VAL A 94 2.43 3.95 4.54
CA VAL A 94 1.17 4.39 3.92
C VAL A 94 1.13 3.98 2.45
N SER A 95 2.22 4.12 1.70
CA SER A 95 2.25 3.69 0.29
C SER A 95 2.04 2.19 0.14
N HIS A 96 2.69 1.37 0.96
CA HIS A 96 2.56 -0.09 0.87
C HIS A 96 1.17 -0.57 1.29
N VAL A 97 0.65 -0.08 2.41
CA VAL A 97 -0.69 -0.51 2.85
C VAL A 97 -1.76 0.05 1.93
N PHE A 98 -1.61 1.27 1.42
CA PHE A 98 -2.49 1.83 0.38
C PHE A 98 -2.62 0.88 -0.81
N TYR A 99 -1.52 0.45 -1.43
CA TYR A 99 -1.58 -0.43 -2.61
C TYR A 99 -2.21 -1.79 -2.31
N LEU A 100 -1.99 -2.36 -1.13
CA LEU A 100 -2.64 -3.61 -0.74
C LEU A 100 -4.16 -3.47 -0.69
N PHE A 101 -4.64 -2.42 -0.02
CA PHE A 101 -6.07 -2.19 0.17
C PHE A 101 -6.78 -1.72 -1.09
N THR A 102 -6.15 -0.86 -1.90
CA THR A 102 -6.75 -0.41 -3.15
C THR A 102 -6.82 -1.54 -4.19
N MET A 103 -5.80 -2.41 -4.26
CA MET A 103 -5.88 -3.59 -5.14
C MET A 103 -6.89 -4.62 -4.65
N ARG A 104 -7.08 -4.74 -3.33
CA ARG A 104 -8.15 -5.57 -2.78
C ARG A 104 -9.53 -5.04 -3.15
N ALA A 105 -9.77 -3.74 -2.97
CA ALA A 105 -11.01 -3.09 -3.39
C ALA A 105 -11.30 -3.38 -4.87
N PHE A 106 -10.29 -3.20 -5.72
CA PHE A 106 -10.38 -3.50 -7.14
C PHE A 106 -10.70 -4.98 -7.41
N ALA A 107 -9.95 -5.92 -6.81
CA ALA A 107 -10.14 -7.35 -6.99
C ALA A 107 -11.55 -7.81 -6.58
N VAL A 108 -12.08 -7.31 -5.46
CA VAL A 108 -13.46 -7.59 -5.02
C VAL A 108 -14.47 -7.12 -6.07
N THR A 109 -14.29 -5.91 -6.63
CA THR A 109 -15.21 -5.38 -7.65
C THR A 109 -15.17 -6.15 -8.95
N VAL A 110 -13.98 -6.49 -9.44
CA VAL A 110 -13.82 -7.27 -10.67
C VAL A 110 -14.46 -8.64 -10.50
N LEU A 111 -14.21 -9.30 -9.36
CA LEU A 111 -14.81 -10.59 -9.08
C LEU A 111 -16.34 -10.48 -9.03
N SER A 112 -16.89 -9.47 -8.35
CA SER A 112 -18.33 -9.19 -8.31
C SER A 112 -18.94 -9.05 -9.71
N ILE A 113 -18.29 -8.30 -10.60
CA ILE A 113 -18.74 -8.10 -11.98
C ILE A 113 -18.69 -9.41 -12.78
N VAL A 114 -17.62 -10.20 -12.63
CA VAL A 114 -17.42 -11.45 -13.36
C VAL A 114 -18.39 -12.53 -12.89
N THR A 115 -18.54 -12.71 -11.58
CA THR A 115 -19.36 -13.78 -11.00
C THR A 115 -20.82 -13.39 -10.81
N GLN A 116 -21.17 -12.11 -10.99
CA GLN A 116 -22.51 -11.56 -10.70
C GLN A 116 -22.94 -11.82 -9.23
N VAL A 117 -21.97 -11.92 -8.32
CA VAL A 117 -22.21 -12.15 -6.88
C VAL A 117 -22.02 -10.83 -6.15
N PRO A 118 -22.94 -10.42 -5.26
CA PRO A 118 -22.85 -9.14 -4.59
C PRO A 118 -21.63 -9.06 -3.65
N LEU A 119 -21.09 -7.85 -3.51
CA LEU A 119 -19.85 -7.55 -2.76
C LEU A 119 -19.87 -8.09 -1.32
N TYR A 120 -21.00 -7.95 -0.61
CA TYR A 120 -21.11 -8.41 0.78
C TYR A 120 -20.99 -9.93 0.89
N ARG A 121 -21.49 -10.68 -0.11
CA ARG A 121 -21.46 -12.15 -0.11
C ARG A 121 -20.08 -12.69 -0.49
N ILE A 122 -19.34 -11.95 -1.32
CA ILE A 122 -17.93 -12.24 -1.61
C ILE A 122 -17.09 -12.08 -0.34
N ASN A 123 -17.32 -11.01 0.43
CA ASN A 123 -16.58 -10.77 1.67
C ASN A 123 -16.97 -11.73 2.81
N ALA A 124 -18.21 -12.21 2.82
CA ALA A 124 -18.71 -13.14 3.85
C ALA A 124 -18.39 -14.62 3.57
N SER A 125 -17.94 -14.98 2.38
CA SER A 125 -17.64 -16.37 2.00
C SER A 125 -16.15 -16.67 2.12
N ASP A 126 -15.79 -17.68 2.91
CA ASP A 126 -14.39 -18.07 3.18
C ASP A 126 -13.58 -18.32 1.90
N ASN A 127 -14.20 -18.97 0.91
CA ASN A 127 -13.51 -19.33 -0.33
C ASN A 127 -13.25 -18.11 -1.21
N PHE A 128 -14.23 -17.21 -1.31
CA PHE A 128 -14.07 -15.99 -2.10
C PHE A 128 -13.17 -15.00 -1.39
N TYR A 129 -13.20 -14.94 -0.06
CA TYR A 129 -12.32 -14.10 0.75
C TYR A 129 -10.85 -14.43 0.48
N LEU A 130 -10.47 -15.71 0.62
CA LEU A 130 -9.08 -16.13 0.40
C LEU A 130 -8.63 -15.92 -1.05
N LEU A 131 -9.50 -16.16 -2.03
CA LEU A 131 -9.20 -15.96 -3.45
C LEU A 131 -9.00 -14.48 -3.79
N VAL A 132 -9.92 -13.62 -3.38
CA VAL A 132 -9.79 -12.16 -3.52
C VAL A 132 -8.49 -11.70 -2.88
N PHE A 133 -8.18 -12.21 -1.69
CA PHE A 133 -7.00 -11.81 -0.96
C PHE A 133 -5.72 -12.20 -1.70
N LEU A 134 -5.62 -13.44 -2.17
CA LEU A 134 -4.49 -13.92 -2.97
C LEU A 134 -4.32 -13.08 -4.24
N VAL A 135 -5.39 -12.89 -5.02
CA VAL A 135 -5.37 -12.08 -6.25
C VAL A 135 -4.92 -10.65 -5.95
N SER A 136 -5.47 -10.03 -4.90
CA SER A 136 -5.10 -8.67 -4.51
C SER A 136 -3.63 -8.56 -4.12
N THR A 137 -3.08 -9.55 -3.40
CA THR A 137 -1.68 -9.57 -2.99
C THR A 137 -0.76 -9.67 -4.21
N VAL A 138 -1.09 -10.55 -5.16
CA VAL A 138 -0.35 -10.68 -6.43
C VAL A 138 -0.43 -9.39 -7.26
N MET A 139 -1.60 -8.75 -7.33
CA MET A 139 -1.77 -7.46 -7.99
C MET A 139 -0.98 -6.33 -7.32
N SER A 140 -0.89 -6.32 -5.99
CA SER A 140 -0.08 -5.35 -5.26
C SER A 140 1.42 -5.58 -5.49
N ILE A 141 1.87 -6.83 -5.56
CA ILE A 141 3.24 -7.19 -5.93
C ILE A 141 3.58 -6.63 -7.33
N THR A 142 2.74 -6.90 -8.33
CA THR A 142 3.02 -6.44 -9.71
C THR A 142 3.02 -4.93 -9.80
N LEU A 143 2.13 -4.24 -9.08
CA LEU A 143 2.12 -2.78 -9.04
C LEU A 143 3.34 -2.22 -8.31
N LEU A 144 3.80 -2.82 -7.21
CA LEU A 144 5.03 -2.41 -6.53
C LEU A 144 6.24 -2.54 -7.46
N LEU A 145 6.37 -3.65 -8.18
CA LEU A 145 7.46 -3.85 -9.14
C LEU A 145 7.41 -2.82 -10.27
N PHE A 146 6.21 -2.54 -10.79
CA PHE A 146 6.01 -1.51 -11.80
C PHE A 146 6.39 -0.12 -11.28
N GLU A 147 5.96 0.26 -10.07
CA GLU A 147 6.29 1.56 -9.50
C GLU A 147 7.78 1.71 -9.15
N SER A 148 8.39 0.64 -8.62
CA SER A 148 9.83 0.58 -8.35
C SER A 148 10.64 0.87 -9.62
N LYS A 149 10.24 0.24 -10.74
CA LYS A 149 10.93 0.38 -12.03
C LYS A 149 10.74 1.75 -12.70
N TYR A 150 9.52 2.29 -12.71
CA TYR A 150 9.19 3.46 -13.54
C TYR A 150 9.17 4.80 -12.79
N TYR A 151 8.78 4.80 -11.51
CA TYR A 151 8.45 6.04 -10.78
C TYR A 151 9.34 6.28 -9.57
N ARG A 152 9.72 5.23 -8.84
CA ARG A 152 10.70 5.26 -7.75
C ARG A 152 12.14 5.18 -8.28
N SER A 153 12.42 5.87 -9.39
CA SER A 153 13.80 6.06 -9.85
C SER A 153 14.60 6.72 -8.71
N GLY A 154 15.65 6.02 -8.27
CA GLY A 154 16.31 6.31 -7.00
C GLY A 154 16.88 7.72 -6.84
N LYS A 155 17.10 8.46 -7.93
CA LYS A 155 17.48 9.89 -7.87
C LYS A 155 16.28 10.79 -7.55
N ARG A 156 15.21 10.69 -8.34
CA ARG A 156 13.99 11.50 -8.17
C ARG A 156 13.34 11.32 -6.81
N MET A 157 13.26 10.07 -6.35
CA MET A 157 12.66 9.77 -5.05
C MET A 157 13.53 10.27 -3.89
N ARG A 158 14.87 10.25 -4.01
CA ARG A 158 15.77 10.85 -3.01
C ARG A 158 15.55 12.36 -2.87
N GLN A 159 15.30 13.06 -3.97
CA GLN A 159 15.02 14.51 -3.94
C GLN A 159 13.70 14.80 -3.20
N LEU A 160 12.67 13.97 -3.43
CA LEU A 160 11.42 14.06 -2.67
C LEU A 160 11.63 13.75 -1.17
N ILE A 161 12.42 12.72 -0.84
CA ILE A 161 12.73 12.34 0.54
C ILE A 161 13.45 13.48 1.29
N ASN A 162 14.35 14.19 0.61
CA ASN A 162 15.04 15.36 1.15
C ASN A 162 14.09 16.54 1.42
N ASN A 163 12.90 16.56 0.80
CA ASN A 163 11.88 17.58 1.01
C ASN A 163 10.75 17.06 1.93
N HIS A 164 10.95 17.21 3.25
CA HIS A 164 10.04 16.69 4.27
C HIS A 164 8.60 17.18 4.10
N THR A 165 8.40 18.45 3.76
CA THR A 165 7.07 19.05 3.60
C THR A 165 6.30 18.39 2.45
N GLN A 166 6.96 18.19 1.31
CA GLN A 166 6.34 17.54 0.16
C GLN A 166 6.09 16.06 0.41
N LEU A 167 7.02 15.35 1.08
CA LEU A 167 6.81 13.95 1.41
C LEU A 167 5.62 13.75 2.37
N ASN A 168 5.50 14.60 3.39
CA ASN A 168 4.36 14.56 4.32
C ASN A 168 3.05 14.87 3.60
N PHE A 169 3.04 15.85 2.69
CA PHE A 169 1.87 16.14 1.86
C PHE A 169 1.44 14.92 1.04
N VAL A 170 2.37 14.26 0.34
CA VAL A 170 2.05 13.04 -0.42
C VAL A 170 1.54 11.94 0.50
N THR A 171 2.11 11.80 1.70
CA THR A 171 1.67 10.79 2.68
C THR A 171 0.23 11.02 3.11
N ILE A 172 -0.12 12.26 3.47
CA ILE A 172 -1.49 12.63 3.87
C ILE A 172 -2.47 12.43 2.71
N VAL A 173 -2.10 12.87 1.51
CA VAL A 173 -2.94 12.74 0.30
C VAL A 173 -3.07 11.29 -0.16
N LYS A 174 -2.14 10.38 0.16
CA LYS A 174 -2.34 8.95 -0.08
C LYS A 174 -3.21 8.31 1.00
N PHE A 175 -3.11 8.79 2.23
CA PHE A 175 -3.86 8.25 3.36
C PHE A 175 -5.36 8.60 3.28
N SER A 176 -5.71 9.82 2.89
CA SER A 176 -7.12 10.26 2.85
C SER A 176 -8.00 9.48 1.86
N PRO A 177 -7.56 9.17 0.62
CA PRO A 177 -8.37 8.40 -0.32
C PRO A 177 -8.36 6.91 0.01
N ALA A 178 -7.31 6.41 0.67
CA ALA A 178 -7.29 5.05 1.25
C ALA A 178 -8.43 4.91 2.29
N SER A 179 -8.51 5.88 3.19
CA SER A 179 -9.52 5.95 4.24
C SER A 179 -10.91 6.09 3.63
N TYR A 180 -11.06 6.92 2.60
CA TYR A 180 -12.31 7.07 1.86
C TYR A 180 -12.79 5.75 1.23
N LEU A 181 -11.91 4.98 0.58
CA LEU A 181 -12.27 3.67 0.04
C LEU A 181 -12.76 2.72 1.14
N MET A 182 -12.15 2.75 2.32
CA MET A 182 -12.60 1.92 3.45
C MET A 182 -14.01 2.28 3.91
N PHE A 183 -14.31 3.58 4.02
CA PHE A 183 -15.66 4.04 4.39
C PHE A 183 -16.71 3.67 3.34
N ILE A 184 -16.40 3.78 2.04
CA ILE A 184 -17.32 3.32 1.00
C ILE A 184 -17.56 1.82 1.13
N THR A 185 -16.50 1.03 1.33
CA THR A 185 -16.61 -0.43 1.49
C THR A 185 -17.61 -0.79 2.58
N TYR A 186 -17.53 -0.11 3.73
CA TYR A 186 -18.50 -0.26 4.82
C TYR A 186 -19.91 0.14 4.38
N GLY A 187 -20.07 1.31 3.77
CA GLY A 187 -21.37 1.81 3.30
C GLY A 187 -22.06 0.91 2.28
N THR A 188 -21.29 0.18 1.44
CA THR A 188 -21.88 -0.74 0.44
C THR A 188 -22.67 -1.89 1.07
N ARG A 189 -22.46 -2.21 2.35
CA ARG A 189 -23.20 -3.24 3.08
C ARG A 189 -24.68 -2.88 3.32
N PHE A 190 -25.00 -1.58 3.35
CA PHE A 190 -26.31 -1.07 3.77
C PHE A 190 -27.17 -0.53 2.62
N SER A 191 -26.69 -0.57 1.37
CA SER A 191 -27.34 0.11 0.24
C SER A 191 -27.93 -0.86 -0.77
N ALA A 192 -29.24 -0.74 -1.02
CA ALA A 192 -30.03 -1.65 -1.85
C ALA A 192 -29.77 -1.57 -3.39
N LYS A 193 -28.99 -0.60 -3.88
CA LYS A 193 -28.66 -0.46 -5.31
C LYS A 193 -27.26 -1.02 -5.62
N GLU A 194 -27.17 -2.34 -5.67
CA GLU A 194 -25.90 -3.09 -5.74
C GLU A 194 -25.06 -2.84 -6.99
N SER A 195 -25.68 -2.73 -8.18
CA SER A 195 -24.95 -2.56 -9.45
C SER A 195 -24.26 -1.19 -9.55
N ARG A 196 -24.96 -0.13 -9.13
CA ARG A 196 -24.43 1.25 -9.11
C ARG A 196 -23.31 1.38 -8.08
N ASN A 197 -23.42 0.73 -6.93
CA ASN A 197 -22.40 0.76 -5.89
C ASN A 197 -21.14 0.00 -6.29
N THR A 198 -21.30 -1.16 -6.94
CA THR A 198 -20.16 -1.95 -7.44
C THR A 198 -19.38 -1.19 -8.51
N LEU A 199 -20.06 -0.53 -9.44
CA LEU A 199 -19.42 0.27 -10.47
C LEU A 199 -18.76 1.53 -9.88
N ALA A 200 -19.42 2.22 -8.94
CA ALA A 200 -18.84 3.36 -8.23
C ALA A 200 -17.58 2.96 -7.44
N TYR A 201 -17.59 1.78 -6.81
CA TYR A 201 -16.44 1.27 -6.05
C TYR A 201 -15.27 0.87 -6.96
N CYS A 202 -15.57 0.28 -8.14
CA CYS A 202 -14.56 -0.01 -9.16
C CYS A 202 -13.89 1.27 -9.69
N VAL A 203 -14.71 2.23 -10.17
CA VAL A 203 -14.22 3.53 -10.66
C VAL A 203 -13.48 4.30 -9.56
N GLY A 204 -14.00 4.28 -8.34
CA GLY A 204 -13.37 4.90 -7.18
C GLY A 204 -11.99 4.33 -6.89
N SER A 205 -11.83 3.00 -6.91
CA SER A 205 -10.53 2.36 -6.69
C SER A 205 -9.50 2.76 -7.75
N MET A 206 -9.90 2.84 -9.02
CA MET A 206 -9.03 3.29 -10.12
C MET A 206 -8.66 4.78 -9.98
N MET A 207 -9.64 5.65 -9.70
CA MET A 207 -9.43 7.08 -9.51
C MET A 207 -8.48 7.37 -8.35
N VAL A 208 -8.58 6.60 -7.27
CA VAL A 208 -7.73 6.75 -6.08
C VAL A 208 -6.28 6.41 -6.39
N VAL A 209 -6.01 5.31 -7.13
CA VAL A 209 -4.64 5.01 -7.59
C VAL A 209 -4.12 6.10 -8.52
N TRP A 210 -4.95 6.57 -9.45
CA TRP A 210 -4.58 7.62 -10.40
C TRP A 210 -4.24 8.94 -9.69
N MET A 211 -5.06 9.37 -8.74
CA MET A 211 -4.84 10.57 -7.94
C MET A 211 -3.54 10.46 -7.12
N ALA A 212 -3.35 9.33 -6.41
CA ALA A 212 -2.14 9.09 -5.63
C ALA A 212 -0.86 9.16 -6.49
N ARG A 213 -0.93 8.70 -7.74
CA ARG A 213 0.17 8.79 -8.72
C ARG A 213 0.40 10.21 -9.21
N LEU A 214 -0.66 10.94 -9.55
CA LEU A 214 -0.56 12.34 -9.97
C LEU A 214 0.08 13.19 -8.87
N THR A 215 -0.38 13.05 -7.63
CA THR A 215 0.19 13.77 -6.49
C THR A 215 1.66 13.47 -6.31
N LEU A 216 2.05 12.19 -6.36
CA LEU A 216 3.45 11.79 -6.24
C LEU A 216 4.31 12.40 -7.35
N ASN A 217 3.88 12.32 -8.61
CA ASN A 217 4.63 12.89 -9.73
C ASN A 217 4.75 14.41 -9.63
N HIS A 218 3.68 15.09 -9.22
CA HIS A 218 3.68 16.54 -9.04
C HIS A 218 4.63 16.96 -7.91
N SER A 219 4.59 16.29 -6.76
CA SER A 219 5.48 16.57 -5.63
C SER A 219 6.95 16.26 -5.93
N VAL A 220 7.23 15.22 -6.72
CA VAL A 220 8.60 14.96 -7.23
C VAL A 220 9.08 16.13 -8.08
N ARG A 221 8.26 16.57 -9.05
CA ARG A 221 8.62 17.69 -9.95
C ARG A 221 8.84 19.00 -9.20
N ILE A 222 8.01 19.30 -8.20
CA ILE A 222 8.22 20.46 -7.32
C ILE A 222 9.55 20.33 -6.57
N SER A 223 9.86 19.16 -6.04
CA SER A 223 11.09 18.94 -5.28
C SER A 223 12.33 19.07 -6.17
N GLU A 224 12.26 18.61 -7.42
CA GLU A 224 13.29 18.83 -8.45
C GLU A 224 13.51 20.34 -8.69
N MET A 225 12.43 21.10 -8.94
CA MET A 225 12.51 22.55 -9.19
C MET A 225 13.14 23.31 -8.01
N LEU A 226 12.75 22.99 -6.77
CA LEU A 226 13.30 23.61 -5.57
C LEU A 226 14.79 23.32 -5.39
N GLU A 227 15.26 22.14 -5.80
CA GLU A 227 16.69 21.82 -5.74
C GLU A 227 17.49 22.59 -6.78
N TYR A 228 16.97 22.74 -8.00
CA TYR A 228 17.58 23.60 -9.02
C TYR A 228 17.66 25.06 -8.58
N GLU A 229 16.62 25.59 -7.93
CA GLU A 229 16.61 26.96 -7.41
C GLU A 229 17.68 27.16 -6.31
N LYS A 230 17.85 26.19 -5.42
CA LYS A 230 18.91 26.24 -4.40
C LYS A 230 20.31 26.25 -5.04
N GLN A 231 20.50 25.46 -6.10
CA GLN A 231 21.77 25.42 -6.82
C GLN A 231 22.05 26.76 -7.52
N THR A 232 21.07 27.36 -8.19
CA THR A 232 21.26 28.66 -8.87
C THR A 232 21.54 29.80 -7.88
N MET A 233 20.87 29.84 -6.72
CA MET A 233 21.17 30.82 -5.67
C MET A 233 22.59 30.65 -5.11
N TYR A 234 23.05 29.41 -4.92
CA TYR A 234 24.40 29.14 -4.45
C TYR A 234 25.46 29.64 -5.45
N PHE A 235 25.26 29.39 -6.75
CA PHE A 235 26.14 29.93 -7.80
C PHE A 235 26.14 31.45 -7.84
N ASN A 236 24.97 32.09 -7.74
CA ASN A 236 24.87 33.55 -7.76
C ASN A 236 25.58 34.19 -6.56
N ASN A 237 25.39 33.63 -5.36
CA ASN A 237 26.08 34.10 -4.15
C ASN A 237 27.61 33.95 -4.22
N ASN A 238 28.11 32.90 -4.87
CA ASN A 238 29.54 32.69 -5.06
C ASN A 238 30.14 33.60 -6.14
N LEU A 239 29.35 34.03 -7.13
CA LEU A 239 29.75 35.02 -8.13
C LEU A 239 29.80 36.43 -7.54
N ILE A 240 28.84 36.79 -6.68
CA ILE A 240 28.80 38.11 -6.01
C ILE A 240 29.94 38.27 -4.99
N ARG A 241 30.44 37.16 -4.41
CA ARG A 241 31.56 37.17 -3.45
C ARG A 241 32.95 37.20 -4.10
N LYS A 242 33.05 37.08 -5.43
CA LYS A 242 34.30 37.20 -6.18
C LYS A 242 34.38 38.58 -6.83
#